data_AF-A0A8J2RIM4-F1
#
_entry.id   AF-A0A8J2RIM4-F1
#
_cell.length_a   1.000
_cell.length_b   1.000
_cell.length_c   1.000
_cell.angle_alpha   90.00
_cell.angle_beta   90.00
_cell.angle_gamma   90.00
#
_symmetry.space_group_name_H-M   'P 1'
#
loop_
_entity.id
_entity.type
_entity.pdbx_description
1 polymer ?
#
loop_
_entity_poly.entity_id
_entity_poly.type
_entity_poly.pdbx_seq_one_letter_code
_entity_poly.pdbx_strand_id
1 'polypeptide(L)'
;MLRAMYDFQAPYDSTLTFSENDLFVVLKRNNKDHEWVHVIKLNGENGYAPANYLTVANCTKTEEIKHIDDILVRIASRRNVSRDQAAVIENLKESREKLEKELEELAAKQMYELTSLVRQNTKCTFQQAQGAILETLKYFQENVLPIPNGIERILNTDPDKIPMEVRHCGVDSQHLNRLVGLIMEFASDQETDVSEDTWNEMLNLIAHADPALLISALERHDCALILQLVHRLQAETSWRKRKPILQILFHALQLLSTFSNVAINSVLPSELARDLVQTTCTVQDTNKDRVYWSIRVLTVTLCCREPLSFAQQNELGENLVELLINMLENESVSIATTDERDDQCLTITTAAMHLILALYRQFHFLSSDSNPVLLCLARRSMCDSLVEKIILLYNREDDPIKQYVGDESDDNQTDAVSNLMLGLFSGEETAKLFYTADLDVLLDVILRRLVDYGPGDKRRSDALQLYYAIQRVKRPEYKKIDFAKCLKVISEESVRLGSPSKTMQQDHQKILQIYHEFPDFLETTDGIEGSIFLLHIDKIQQKNISCSFVLSGPWRQRRRFQHFQGLFNSTKRRLCSYDETHQIRLAQSRVRDVQLTEYNRNAACPSGRI
;
A
#
# COMPACT_ATOMS: atom_id res chain seq x y z
N MET A 1 -34.43 -27.70 10.64
CA MET A 1 -35.78 -27.79 11.27
C MET A 1 -36.33 -29.22 11.24
N LEU A 2 -37.26 -29.58 12.14
CA LEU A 2 -37.93 -30.89 12.19
C LEU A 2 -39.46 -30.74 12.02
N ARG A 3 -40.12 -31.80 11.53
CA ARG A 3 -41.57 -31.92 11.35
C ARG A 3 -42.11 -33.19 12.01
N ALA A 4 -43.24 -33.10 12.71
CA ALA A 4 -43.95 -34.25 13.27
C ALA A 4 -44.57 -35.14 12.18
N MET A 5 -44.33 -36.46 12.26
CA MET A 5 -44.96 -37.47 11.39
C MET A 5 -46.31 -37.97 11.90
N TYR A 6 -46.56 -37.83 13.21
CA TYR A 6 -47.76 -38.34 13.87
C TYR A 6 -48.14 -37.42 15.03
N ASP A 7 -49.40 -37.49 15.46
CA ASP A 7 -49.85 -36.87 16.70
C ASP A 7 -49.15 -37.50 17.92
N PHE A 8 -48.79 -36.68 18.90
CA PHE A 8 -48.16 -37.11 20.14
C PHE A 8 -48.72 -36.35 21.35
N GLN A 9 -49.25 -37.08 22.32
CA GLN A 9 -49.69 -36.52 23.60
C GLN A 9 -48.61 -36.71 24.65
N ALA A 10 -48.16 -35.62 25.25
CA ALA A 10 -47.11 -35.61 26.25
C ALA A 10 -47.56 -36.34 27.54
N PRO A 11 -46.87 -37.42 27.94
CA PRO A 11 -47.16 -38.09 29.20
C PRO A 11 -46.57 -37.38 30.44
N TYR A 12 -45.61 -36.47 30.25
CA TYR A 12 -44.90 -35.76 31.33
C TYR A 12 -44.78 -34.26 31.04
N ASP A 13 -44.67 -33.45 32.10
CA ASP A 13 -44.58 -31.97 31.99
C ASP A 13 -43.34 -31.48 31.22
N SER A 14 -42.27 -32.28 31.14
CA SER A 14 -41.06 -31.98 30.37
C SER A 14 -41.16 -32.35 28.87
N THR A 15 -42.22 -33.06 28.47
CA THR A 15 -42.46 -33.52 27.10
C THR A 15 -43.48 -32.64 26.39
N LEU A 16 -43.33 -32.47 25.08
CA LEU A 16 -44.13 -31.53 24.30
C LEU A 16 -45.28 -32.26 23.61
N THR A 17 -46.52 -31.79 23.78
CA THR A 17 -47.69 -32.31 23.03
C THR A 17 -47.72 -31.65 21.65
N PHE A 18 -47.91 -32.42 20.58
CA PHE A 18 -47.93 -31.89 19.21
C PHE A 18 -48.82 -32.70 18.26
N SER A 19 -49.23 -32.05 17.18
CA SER A 19 -50.03 -32.66 16.12
C SER A 19 -49.16 -33.02 14.91
N GLU A 20 -49.66 -33.94 14.08
CA GLU A 20 -49.07 -34.27 12.79
C GLU A 20 -48.80 -32.99 11.98
N ASN A 21 -47.62 -32.90 11.37
CA ASN A 21 -47.13 -31.76 10.61
C ASN A 21 -46.71 -30.51 11.42
N ASP A 22 -46.75 -30.53 12.76
CA ASP A 22 -46.14 -29.47 13.58
C ASP A 22 -44.64 -29.31 13.26
N LEU A 23 -44.17 -28.06 13.21
CA LEU A 23 -42.77 -27.69 12.92
C LEU A 23 -42.01 -27.29 14.18
N PHE A 24 -40.74 -27.69 14.24
CA PHE A 24 -39.88 -27.43 15.39
C PHE A 24 -38.46 -27.03 15.02
N VAL A 25 -37.91 -26.08 15.79
CA VAL A 25 -36.47 -25.77 15.80
C VAL A 25 -35.80 -26.62 16.88
N VAL A 26 -34.63 -27.19 16.57
CA VAL A 26 -33.88 -28.05 17.50
C VAL A 26 -33.06 -27.16 18.43
N LEU A 27 -33.23 -27.31 19.74
CA LEU A 27 -32.45 -26.59 20.74
C LEU A 27 -31.22 -27.39 21.18
N LYS A 28 -31.38 -28.70 21.40
CA LYS A 28 -30.28 -29.59 21.81
C LYS A 28 -30.57 -31.03 21.43
N ARG A 29 -29.56 -31.73 20.91
CA ARG A 29 -29.56 -33.19 20.79
C ARG A 29 -28.77 -33.77 21.96
N ASN A 30 -29.37 -34.70 22.71
CA ASN A 30 -28.70 -35.34 23.83
C ASN A 30 -27.88 -36.53 23.29
N ASN A 31 -26.56 -36.57 23.53
CA ASN A 31 -25.68 -37.60 22.96
C ASN A 31 -25.81 -38.98 23.64
N LYS A 32 -26.53 -39.08 24.76
CA LYS A 32 -26.69 -40.33 25.53
C LYS A 32 -28.00 -41.07 25.24
N ASP A 33 -29.06 -40.33 24.92
CA ASP A 33 -30.39 -40.87 24.63
C ASP A 33 -30.82 -40.41 23.24
N HIS A 34 -30.58 -41.24 22.22
CA HIS A 34 -30.96 -40.94 20.82
C HIS A 34 -32.48 -40.89 20.60
N GLU A 35 -33.27 -41.24 21.61
CA GLU A 35 -34.72 -41.36 21.54
C GLU A 35 -35.46 -40.03 21.75
N TRP A 36 -34.83 -39.02 22.37
CA TRP A 36 -35.49 -37.75 22.70
C TRP A 36 -34.68 -36.53 22.25
N VAL A 37 -35.36 -35.57 21.62
CA VAL A 37 -34.77 -34.32 21.12
C VAL A 37 -35.42 -33.14 21.84
N HIS A 38 -34.61 -32.20 22.36
CA HIS A 38 -35.13 -30.95 22.92
C HIS A 38 -35.42 -29.98 21.77
N VAL A 39 -36.70 -29.63 21.61
CA VAL A 39 -37.19 -28.83 20.49
C VAL A 39 -38.08 -27.69 20.97
N ILE A 40 -38.26 -26.69 20.12
CA ILE A 40 -39.21 -25.59 20.34
C ILE A 40 -40.15 -25.47 19.15
N LYS A 41 -41.45 -25.36 19.43
CA LYS A 41 -42.48 -25.07 18.45
C LYS A 41 -42.42 -23.62 17.99
N LEU A 42 -42.97 -23.37 16.81
CA LEU A 42 -43.16 -22.01 16.30
C LEU A 42 -43.99 -21.11 17.25
N ASN A 43 -44.86 -21.68 18.08
CA ASN A 43 -45.65 -20.94 19.08
C ASN A 43 -44.81 -20.45 20.29
N GLY A 44 -43.55 -20.87 20.40
CA GLY A 44 -42.63 -20.52 21.50
C GLY A 44 -42.68 -21.48 22.70
N GLU A 45 -43.36 -22.63 22.60
CA GLU A 45 -43.33 -23.69 23.62
C GLU A 45 -42.20 -24.68 23.33
N ASN A 46 -41.38 -24.98 24.32
CA ASN A 46 -40.27 -25.93 24.20
C ASN A 46 -40.46 -27.14 25.13
N GLY A 47 -39.88 -28.27 24.72
CA GLY A 47 -39.93 -29.52 25.48
C GLY A 47 -39.25 -30.66 24.72
N TYR A 48 -39.24 -31.84 25.31
CA TYR A 48 -38.68 -33.03 24.68
C TYR A 48 -39.70 -33.71 23.76
N ALA A 49 -39.26 -34.08 22.57
CA ALA A 49 -40.04 -34.82 21.58
C ALA A 49 -39.33 -36.13 21.18
N PRO A 50 -40.05 -37.25 20.98
CA PRO A 50 -39.46 -38.52 20.56
C PRO A 50 -38.87 -38.42 19.14
N ALA A 51 -37.62 -38.84 18.95
CA ALA A 51 -36.91 -38.75 17.67
C ALA A 51 -37.59 -39.54 16.54
N ASN A 52 -38.21 -40.68 16.86
CA ASN A 52 -38.95 -41.53 15.92
C ASN A 52 -40.28 -40.93 15.44
N TYR A 53 -40.76 -39.85 16.07
CA TYR A 53 -41.95 -39.09 15.63
C TYR A 53 -41.59 -37.90 14.74
N LEU A 54 -40.29 -37.65 14.52
CA LEU A 54 -39.80 -36.47 13.82
C LEU A 54 -39.11 -36.84 12.51
N THR A 55 -39.28 -36.00 11.51
CA THR A 55 -38.55 -36.05 10.24
C THR A 55 -37.90 -34.70 9.95
N VAL A 56 -36.91 -34.68 9.07
CA VAL A 56 -36.35 -33.42 8.57
C VAL A 56 -37.45 -32.69 7.79
N ALA A 57 -37.73 -31.44 8.17
CA ALA A 57 -38.69 -30.62 7.45
C ALA A 57 -38.10 -30.14 6.11
N ASN A 58 -38.93 -30.08 5.06
CA ASN A 58 -38.56 -29.42 3.81
C ASN A 58 -38.69 -27.90 4.02
N CYS A 59 -37.62 -27.26 4.49
CA CYS A 59 -37.51 -25.82 4.66
C CYS A 59 -36.17 -25.30 4.16
N THR A 60 -36.17 -24.12 3.57
CA THR A 60 -34.93 -23.40 3.27
C THR A 60 -34.32 -22.83 4.54
N LYS A 61 -32.99 -22.63 4.56
CA LYS A 61 -32.31 -22.01 5.70
C LYS A 61 -32.85 -20.60 6.01
N THR A 62 -33.25 -19.86 4.99
CA THR A 62 -33.91 -18.55 5.10
C THR A 62 -35.26 -18.62 5.82
N GLU A 63 -36.06 -19.64 5.56
CA GLU A 63 -37.33 -19.86 6.27
C GLU A 63 -37.08 -20.26 7.72
N GLU A 64 -36.07 -21.11 7.98
CA GLU A 64 -35.68 -21.48 9.33
C GLU A 64 -35.22 -20.27 10.16
N ILE A 65 -34.43 -19.35 9.58
CA ILE A 65 -34.05 -18.09 10.23
C ILE A 65 -35.28 -17.23 10.56
N LYS A 66 -36.22 -17.05 9.61
CA LYS A 66 -37.46 -16.31 9.85
C LYS A 66 -38.28 -16.91 10.99
N HIS A 67 -38.37 -18.24 11.04
CA HIS A 67 -39.04 -18.95 12.12
C HIS A 67 -38.35 -18.76 13.46
N ILE A 68 -37.02 -18.74 13.51
CA ILE A 68 -36.27 -18.42 14.72
C ILE A 68 -36.54 -16.98 15.17
N ASP A 69 -36.53 -16.01 14.25
CA ASP A 69 -36.83 -14.60 14.55
C ASP A 69 -38.26 -14.43 15.11
N ASP A 70 -39.25 -15.10 14.50
CA ASP A 70 -40.64 -15.12 14.98
C ASP A 70 -40.75 -15.70 16.40
N ILE A 71 -40.02 -16.80 16.67
CA ILE A 71 -39.97 -17.43 18.00
C ILE A 71 -39.36 -16.46 19.01
N LEU A 72 -38.24 -15.80 18.68
CA LEU A 72 -37.56 -14.84 19.56
C LEU A 72 -38.48 -13.65 19.91
N VAL A 73 -39.22 -13.10 18.94
CA VAL A 73 -40.20 -12.02 19.16
C VAL A 73 -41.34 -12.49 20.07
N ARG A 74 -41.84 -13.70 19.86
CA ARG A 74 -42.92 -14.29 20.69
C ARG A 74 -42.47 -14.55 22.12
N ILE A 75 -41.26 -15.08 22.30
CA ILE A 75 -40.63 -15.30 23.61
C ILE A 75 -40.47 -13.97 24.35
N ALA A 76 -40.01 -12.91 23.67
CA ALA A 76 -39.85 -11.58 24.24
C ALA A 76 -41.18 -10.93 24.66
N SER A 77 -42.29 -11.29 24.00
CA SER A 77 -43.63 -10.74 24.26
C SER A 77 -44.37 -11.43 25.42
N ARG A 78 -43.86 -12.55 25.95
CA ARG A 78 -44.50 -13.30 27.06
C ARG A 78 -44.17 -12.69 28.42
N ARG A 79 -45.20 -12.44 29.24
CA ARG A 79 -45.08 -11.84 30.59
C ARG A 79 -44.59 -12.81 31.67
N ASN A 80 -44.66 -14.12 31.44
CA ASN A 80 -44.22 -15.15 32.40
C ASN A 80 -42.89 -15.73 31.96
N VAL A 81 -41.82 -15.41 32.68
CA VAL A 81 -40.45 -15.87 32.39
C VAL A 81 -40.22 -17.25 33.02
N SER A 82 -39.94 -18.27 32.22
CA SER A 82 -39.51 -19.58 32.70
C SER A 82 -38.02 -19.54 33.12
N ARG A 83 -37.61 -20.32 34.12
CA ARG A 83 -36.23 -20.36 34.63
C ARG A 83 -35.18 -20.75 33.57
N ASP A 84 -35.57 -21.48 32.53
CA ASP A 84 -34.67 -21.98 31.47
C ASP A 84 -34.71 -21.14 30.18
N GLN A 85 -35.43 -20.02 30.17
CA GLN A 85 -35.67 -19.22 28.96
C GLN A 85 -34.41 -18.53 28.42
N ALA A 86 -33.45 -18.17 29.27
CA ALA A 86 -32.18 -17.57 28.85
C ALA A 86 -31.35 -18.55 28.00
N ALA A 87 -31.25 -19.81 28.42
CA ALA A 87 -30.53 -20.85 27.68
C ALA A 87 -31.23 -21.18 26.34
N VAL A 88 -32.56 -21.15 26.30
CA VAL A 88 -33.31 -21.33 25.05
C VAL A 88 -33.03 -20.20 24.06
N ILE A 89 -33.03 -18.94 24.53
CA ILE A 89 -32.71 -17.77 23.69
C ILE A 89 -31.28 -17.84 23.17
N GLU A 90 -30.32 -18.23 24.01
CA GLU A 90 -28.91 -18.40 23.62
C GLU A 90 -28.75 -19.45 22.52
N ASN A 91 -29.30 -20.66 22.70
CA ASN A 91 -29.25 -21.72 21.69
C ASN A 91 -29.92 -21.30 20.36
N LEU A 92 -31.04 -20.55 20.42
CA LEU A 92 -31.71 -20.03 19.23
C LEU A 92 -30.85 -18.99 18.50
N LYS A 93 -30.17 -18.10 19.24
CA LYS A 93 -29.25 -17.12 18.66
C LYS A 93 -28.03 -17.80 18.02
N GLU A 94 -27.41 -18.75 18.70
CA GLU A 94 -26.30 -19.54 18.15
C GLU A 94 -26.71 -20.30 16.88
N SER A 95 -27.88 -20.94 16.90
CA SER A 95 -28.40 -21.65 15.72
C SER A 95 -28.70 -20.69 14.57
N ARG A 96 -29.21 -19.49 14.85
CA ARG A 96 -29.46 -18.44 13.86
C ARG A 96 -28.15 -17.95 13.24
N GLU A 97 -27.17 -17.61 14.06
CA GLU A 97 -25.84 -17.14 13.62
C GLU A 97 -25.13 -18.20 12.77
N LYS A 98 -25.20 -19.47 13.19
CA LYS A 98 -24.67 -20.58 12.39
C LYS A 98 -25.33 -20.68 11.00
N LEU A 99 -26.66 -20.61 10.94
CA LEU A 99 -27.40 -20.66 9.67
C LEU A 99 -27.10 -19.45 8.79
N GLU A 100 -26.92 -18.27 9.37
CA GLU A 100 -26.51 -17.06 8.66
C GLU A 100 -25.12 -17.22 8.05
N LYS A 101 -24.13 -17.66 8.85
CA LYS A 101 -22.77 -17.93 8.38
C LYS A 101 -22.73 -18.94 7.23
N GLU A 102 -23.48 -20.05 7.34
CA GLU A 102 -23.55 -21.05 6.27
C GLU A 102 -24.19 -20.50 4.98
N LEU A 103 -25.11 -19.53 5.08
CA LEU A 103 -25.69 -18.85 3.92
C LEU A 103 -24.74 -17.82 3.31
N GLU A 104 -23.96 -17.11 4.13
CA GLU A 104 -22.90 -16.20 3.67
C GLU A 104 -21.79 -16.96 2.94
N GLU A 105 -21.33 -18.09 3.48
CA GLU A 105 -20.35 -18.96 2.83
C GLU A 105 -20.86 -19.49 1.48
N LEU A 106 -22.14 -19.87 1.42
CA LEU A 106 -22.77 -20.31 0.16
C LEU A 106 -22.85 -19.17 -0.86
N ALA A 107 -23.23 -17.97 -0.43
CA ALA A 107 -23.31 -16.80 -1.31
C ALA A 107 -21.93 -16.40 -1.85
N ALA A 108 -20.90 -16.42 -0.99
CA ALA A 108 -19.51 -16.18 -1.39
C ALA A 108 -19.03 -17.21 -2.41
N LYS A 109 -19.33 -18.49 -2.20
CA LYS A 109 -19.01 -19.56 -3.15
C LYS A 109 -19.69 -19.36 -4.50
N GLN A 110 -20.99 -19.07 -4.50
CA GLN A 110 -21.75 -18.82 -5.72
C GLN A 110 -21.24 -17.58 -6.48
N MET A 111 -20.97 -16.48 -5.77
CA MET A 111 -20.39 -15.27 -6.35
C MET A 111 -19.05 -15.57 -7.03
N TYR A 112 -18.15 -16.27 -6.32
CA TYR A 112 -16.83 -16.58 -6.85
C TYR A 112 -16.90 -17.50 -8.06
N GLU A 113 -17.71 -18.57 -8.00
CA GLU A 113 -17.90 -19.51 -9.12
C GLU A 113 -18.47 -18.81 -10.36
N LEU A 114 -19.49 -17.96 -10.20
CA LEU A 114 -20.02 -17.15 -11.30
C LEU A 114 -18.94 -16.22 -11.89
N THR A 115 -18.15 -15.58 -11.03
CA THR A 115 -17.07 -14.69 -11.45
C THR A 115 -16.01 -15.41 -12.26
N SER A 116 -15.54 -16.57 -11.78
CA SER A 116 -14.60 -17.42 -12.53
C SER A 116 -15.18 -17.88 -13.88
N LEU A 117 -16.45 -18.27 -13.92
CA LEU A 117 -17.11 -18.71 -15.16
C LEU A 117 -17.22 -17.59 -16.20
N VAL A 118 -17.67 -16.40 -15.79
CA VAL A 118 -17.76 -15.25 -16.70
C VAL A 118 -16.38 -14.89 -17.24
N ARG A 119 -15.37 -14.83 -16.36
CA ARG A 119 -13.99 -14.51 -16.73
C ARG A 119 -13.44 -15.45 -17.80
N GLN A 120 -13.63 -16.77 -17.61
CA GLN A 120 -13.14 -17.79 -18.54
C GLN A 120 -13.77 -17.69 -19.94
N ASN A 121 -15.02 -17.23 -20.02
CA ASN A 121 -15.74 -17.16 -21.29
C ASN A 121 -15.66 -15.78 -21.98
N THR A 122 -15.23 -14.73 -21.27
CA THR A 122 -15.30 -13.35 -21.79
C THR A 122 -13.95 -12.62 -21.85
N LYS A 123 -12.86 -13.23 -21.34
CA LYS A 123 -11.52 -12.63 -21.24
C LYS A 123 -11.47 -11.30 -20.45
N CYS A 124 -12.51 -10.97 -19.68
CA CYS A 124 -12.50 -9.79 -18.84
C CYS A 124 -11.61 -10.02 -17.60
N THR A 125 -11.26 -8.93 -16.89
CA THR A 125 -10.60 -9.04 -15.59
C THR A 125 -11.56 -9.56 -14.53
N PHE A 126 -11.03 -10.03 -13.39
CA PHE A 126 -11.83 -10.46 -12.25
C PHE A 126 -12.79 -9.35 -11.76
N GLN A 127 -12.31 -8.11 -11.66
CA GLN A 127 -13.12 -6.96 -11.27
C GLN A 127 -14.20 -6.63 -12.31
N GLN A 128 -13.88 -6.72 -13.60
CA GLN A 128 -14.87 -6.52 -14.68
C GLN A 128 -15.93 -7.62 -14.68
N ALA A 129 -15.54 -8.88 -14.52
CA ALA A 129 -16.45 -10.02 -14.42
C ALA A 129 -17.43 -9.80 -13.26
N GLN A 130 -16.90 -9.41 -12.10
CA GLN A 130 -17.68 -9.17 -10.92
C GLN A 130 -18.65 -7.99 -11.10
N GLY A 131 -18.17 -6.87 -11.65
CA GLY A 131 -19.02 -5.71 -11.95
C GLY A 131 -20.17 -6.07 -12.89
N ALA A 132 -19.89 -6.81 -13.96
CA ALA A 132 -20.90 -7.28 -14.90
C ALA A 132 -21.93 -8.21 -14.26
N ILE A 133 -21.50 -9.12 -13.38
CA ILE A 133 -22.40 -10.02 -12.64
C ILE A 133 -23.29 -9.23 -11.70
N LEU A 134 -22.71 -8.31 -10.91
CA LEU A 134 -23.46 -7.48 -9.96
C LEU A 134 -24.51 -6.63 -10.67
N GLU A 135 -24.16 -6.00 -11.79
CA GLU A 135 -25.09 -5.20 -12.59
C GLU A 135 -26.21 -6.07 -13.20
N THR A 136 -25.84 -7.24 -13.74
CA THR A 136 -26.80 -8.19 -14.31
C THR A 136 -27.78 -8.72 -13.26
N LEU A 137 -27.28 -9.11 -12.09
CA LEU A 137 -28.10 -9.62 -10.99
C LEU A 137 -29.02 -8.54 -10.41
N LYS A 138 -28.55 -7.29 -10.29
CA LYS A 138 -29.38 -6.14 -9.91
C LYS A 138 -30.51 -5.93 -10.91
N TYR A 139 -30.19 -5.94 -12.21
CA TYR A 139 -31.19 -5.81 -13.27
C TYR A 139 -32.26 -6.91 -13.20
N PHE A 140 -31.86 -8.17 -12.99
CA PHE A 140 -32.80 -9.28 -12.83
C PHE A 140 -33.70 -9.13 -11.60
N GLN A 141 -33.15 -8.68 -10.47
CA GLN A 141 -33.90 -8.45 -9.23
C GLN A 141 -34.95 -7.34 -9.39
N GLU A 142 -34.61 -6.26 -10.08
CA GLU A 142 -35.50 -5.10 -10.27
C GLU A 142 -36.57 -5.33 -11.35
N ASN A 143 -36.21 -6.00 -12.45
CA ASN A 143 -37.03 -5.97 -13.68
C ASN A 143 -37.67 -7.31 -14.07
N VAL A 144 -37.15 -8.44 -13.61
CA VAL A 144 -37.56 -9.76 -14.15
C VAL A 144 -38.12 -10.68 -13.07
N LEU A 145 -37.42 -10.83 -11.95
CA LEU A 145 -37.81 -11.74 -10.87
C LEU A 145 -37.49 -11.06 -9.52
N PRO A 146 -38.50 -10.52 -8.80
CA PRO A 146 -38.33 -10.24 -7.39
C PRO A 146 -38.21 -11.59 -6.67
N ILE A 147 -37.00 -12.13 -6.59
CA ILE A 147 -36.65 -13.31 -5.78
C ILE A 147 -36.26 -12.77 -4.41
N PRO A 148 -37.20 -12.69 -3.44
CA PRO A 148 -36.87 -12.16 -2.12
C PRO A 148 -35.82 -13.08 -1.47
N ASN A 149 -34.73 -12.46 -0.97
CA ASN A 149 -33.71 -13.02 -0.08
C ASN A 149 -32.57 -13.88 -0.68
N GLY A 150 -32.66 -14.31 -1.95
CA GLY A 150 -31.62 -15.14 -2.59
C GLY A 150 -30.52 -14.34 -3.28
N ILE A 151 -30.92 -13.50 -4.26
CA ILE A 151 -30.00 -12.66 -5.05
C ILE A 151 -29.38 -11.55 -4.17
N GLU A 152 -30.15 -10.98 -3.25
CA GLU A 152 -29.71 -9.88 -2.39
C GLU A 152 -28.48 -10.25 -1.53
N ARG A 153 -28.39 -11.50 -1.06
CA ARG A 153 -27.22 -11.97 -0.29
C ARG A 153 -25.96 -12.06 -1.16
N ILE A 154 -26.11 -12.52 -2.40
CA ILE A 154 -25.03 -12.55 -3.38
C ILE A 154 -24.59 -11.12 -3.70
N LEU A 155 -25.54 -10.21 -3.96
CA LEU A 155 -25.25 -8.78 -4.22
C LEU A 155 -24.58 -8.06 -3.05
N ASN A 156 -24.90 -8.45 -1.82
CA ASN A 156 -24.31 -7.89 -0.60
C ASN A 156 -23.00 -8.58 -0.19
N THR A 157 -22.55 -9.60 -0.93
CA THR A 157 -21.28 -10.27 -0.66
C THR A 157 -20.13 -9.35 -1.02
N ASP A 158 -19.27 -9.08 -0.04
CA ASP A 158 -18.05 -8.31 -0.22
C ASP A 158 -16.97 -9.19 -0.89
N PRO A 159 -16.52 -8.87 -2.13
CA PRO A 159 -15.50 -9.66 -2.83
C PRO A 159 -14.19 -9.79 -2.08
N ASP A 160 -13.79 -8.73 -1.39
CA ASP A 160 -12.48 -8.65 -0.76
C ASP A 160 -12.42 -9.60 0.45
N LYS A 161 -13.60 -9.84 1.05
CA LYS A 161 -13.79 -10.73 2.21
C LYS A 161 -14.04 -12.19 1.85
N ILE A 162 -14.03 -12.58 0.57
CA ILE A 162 -14.22 -13.98 0.18
C ILE A 162 -13.08 -14.84 0.79
N PRO A 163 -13.39 -15.91 1.55
CA PRO A 163 -12.38 -16.74 2.18
C PRO A 163 -11.46 -17.43 1.16
N MET A 164 -10.22 -17.65 1.56
CA MET A 164 -9.20 -18.24 0.70
C MET A 164 -9.54 -19.69 0.32
N GLU A 165 -10.26 -20.42 1.17
CA GLU A 165 -10.74 -21.79 0.91
C GLU A 165 -11.70 -21.83 -0.30
N VAL A 166 -12.57 -20.81 -0.42
CA VAL A 166 -13.49 -20.65 -1.54
C VAL A 166 -12.70 -20.35 -2.82
N ARG A 167 -11.73 -19.43 -2.73
CA ARG A 167 -10.86 -19.06 -3.86
C ARG A 167 -10.10 -20.27 -4.42
N HIS A 168 -9.57 -21.13 -3.55
CA HIS A 168 -8.85 -22.35 -3.95
C HIS A 168 -9.70 -23.41 -4.65
N CYS A 169 -11.02 -23.40 -4.43
CA CYS A 169 -11.94 -24.30 -5.13
C CYS A 169 -12.28 -23.82 -6.54
N GLY A 170 -11.97 -22.56 -6.88
CA GLY A 170 -12.22 -21.99 -8.19
C GLY A 170 -11.41 -22.63 -9.30
N VAL A 171 -11.95 -22.57 -10.51
CA VAL A 171 -11.30 -23.13 -11.71
C VAL A 171 -9.98 -22.42 -12.01
N ASP A 172 -9.90 -21.11 -11.72
CA ASP A 172 -8.68 -20.32 -11.90
C ASP A 172 -7.55 -20.79 -11.00
N SER A 173 -7.86 -21.23 -9.77
CA SER A 173 -6.86 -21.80 -8.87
C SER A 173 -6.32 -23.11 -9.41
N GLN A 174 -7.17 -23.98 -9.96
CA GLN A 174 -6.74 -25.25 -10.55
C GLN A 174 -5.86 -25.02 -11.78
N HIS A 175 -6.24 -24.07 -12.65
CA HIS A 175 -5.46 -23.71 -13.83
C HIS A 175 -4.11 -23.11 -13.43
N LEU A 176 -4.09 -22.19 -12.47
CA LEU A 176 -2.88 -21.59 -11.94
C LEU A 176 -1.95 -22.66 -11.33
N ASN A 177 -2.47 -23.54 -10.48
CA ASN A 177 -1.68 -24.62 -9.88
C ASN A 177 -1.06 -25.55 -10.94
N ARG A 178 -1.80 -25.87 -12.02
CA ARG A 178 -1.28 -26.66 -13.14
C ARG A 178 -0.13 -25.94 -13.84
N LEU A 179 -0.29 -24.67 -14.19
CA LEU A 179 0.73 -23.90 -14.91
C LEU A 179 1.97 -23.66 -14.05
N VAL A 180 1.79 -23.32 -12.77
CA VAL A 180 2.90 -23.19 -11.82
C VAL A 180 3.63 -24.51 -11.69
N GLY A 181 2.90 -25.64 -11.56
CA GLY A 181 3.49 -26.97 -11.54
C GLY A 181 4.36 -27.24 -12.77
N LEU A 182 3.84 -26.96 -13.97
CA LEU A 182 4.61 -27.10 -15.22
C LEU A 182 5.87 -26.22 -15.21
N ILE A 183 5.75 -24.92 -14.95
CA ILE A 183 6.89 -23.99 -14.95
C ILE A 183 7.96 -24.39 -13.92
N MET A 184 7.54 -24.87 -12.75
CA MET A 184 8.43 -25.31 -11.67
C MET A 184 9.02 -26.71 -11.93
N GLU A 185 8.32 -27.64 -12.56
CA GLU A 185 8.84 -28.97 -12.89
C GLU A 185 9.89 -28.88 -14.01
N PHE A 186 9.61 -28.04 -15.02
CA PHE A 186 10.59 -27.76 -16.06
C PHE A 186 11.81 -27.01 -15.51
N ALA A 187 11.76 -26.43 -14.31
CA ALA A 187 12.92 -25.79 -13.68
C ALA A 187 14.06 -26.75 -13.34
N SER A 188 13.72 -27.99 -12.97
CA SER A 188 14.71 -29.00 -12.56
C SER A 188 15.52 -29.54 -13.74
N ASP A 189 14.93 -29.59 -14.94
CA ASP A 189 15.54 -30.17 -16.13
C ASP A 189 15.85 -29.07 -17.16
N GLN A 190 17.12 -28.66 -17.24
CA GLN A 190 17.59 -27.58 -18.13
C GLN A 190 17.28 -27.81 -19.62
N GLU A 191 16.96 -29.04 -20.02
CA GLU A 191 16.67 -29.42 -21.41
C GLU A 191 15.18 -29.31 -21.78
N THR A 192 14.29 -29.12 -20.81
CA THR A 192 12.85 -29.06 -21.07
C THR A 192 12.41 -27.65 -21.43
N ASP A 193 11.87 -27.54 -22.64
CA ASP A 193 11.38 -26.29 -23.23
C ASP A 193 9.92 -26.04 -22.87
N VAL A 194 9.62 -24.86 -22.30
CA VAL A 194 8.24 -24.45 -22.00
C VAL A 194 7.64 -23.82 -23.26
N SER A 195 6.47 -24.32 -23.69
CA SER A 195 5.83 -23.82 -24.91
C SER A 195 5.41 -22.35 -24.79
N GLU A 196 5.40 -21.64 -25.93
CA GLU A 196 4.90 -20.25 -26.00
C GLU A 196 3.45 -20.14 -25.50
N ASP A 197 2.61 -21.14 -25.78
CA ASP A 197 1.22 -21.18 -25.32
C ASP A 197 1.10 -21.23 -23.79
N THR A 198 1.98 -21.98 -23.12
CA THR A 198 1.99 -22.07 -21.66
C THR A 198 2.30 -20.71 -21.03
N TRP A 199 3.24 -19.96 -21.60
CA TRP A 199 3.55 -18.60 -21.15
C TRP A 199 2.41 -17.63 -21.37
N ASN A 200 1.75 -17.70 -22.53
CA ASN A 200 0.60 -16.84 -22.83
C ASN A 200 -0.60 -17.17 -21.94
N GLU A 201 -0.85 -18.44 -21.62
CA GLU A 201 -1.86 -18.85 -20.64
C GLU A 201 -1.55 -18.30 -19.24
N MET A 202 -0.30 -18.40 -18.79
CA MET A 202 0.14 -17.87 -17.50
C MET A 202 -0.01 -16.35 -17.44
N LEU A 203 0.38 -15.65 -18.51
CA LEU A 203 0.21 -14.20 -18.63
C LEU A 203 -1.27 -13.80 -18.54
N ASN A 204 -2.16 -14.52 -19.23
CA ASN A 204 -3.60 -14.28 -19.18
C ASN A 204 -4.19 -14.49 -17.77
N LEU A 205 -3.66 -15.46 -16.99
CA LEU A 205 -4.08 -15.62 -15.59
C LEU A 205 -3.54 -14.49 -14.72
N ILE A 206 -2.24 -14.18 -14.78
CA ILE A 206 -1.64 -13.15 -13.93
C ILE A 206 -2.23 -11.76 -14.19
N ALA A 207 -2.54 -11.44 -15.45
CA ALA A 207 -3.07 -10.12 -15.80
C ALA A 207 -4.55 -9.93 -15.39
N HIS A 208 -5.32 -11.00 -15.21
CA HIS A 208 -6.79 -10.91 -15.17
C HIS A 208 -7.46 -11.70 -14.03
N ALA A 209 -6.77 -12.63 -13.37
CA ALA A 209 -7.33 -13.40 -12.27
C ALA A 209 -7.45 -12.57 -10.98
N ASP A 210 -8.06 -13.17 -9.95
CA ASP A 210 -8.19 -12.59 -8.62
C ASP A 210 -6.80 -12.28 -8.00
N PRO A 211 -6.49 -11.02 -7.67
CA PRO A 211 -5.22 -10.64 -7.06
C PRO A 211 -4.90 -11.41 -5.78
N ALA A 212 -5.90 -11.69 -4.93
CA ALA A 212 -5.68 -12.40 -3.67
C ALA A 212 -5.25 -13.86 -3.92
N LEU A 213 -5.83 -14.50 -4.93
CA LEU A 213 -5.44 -15.85 -5.36
C LEU A 213 -4.02 -15.85 -5.94
N LEU A 214 -3.69 -14.85 -6.77
CA LEU A 214 -2.36 -14.71 -7.37
C LEU A 214 -1.28 -14.50 -6.30
N ILE A 215 -1.51 -13.63 -5.33
CA ILE A 215 -0.61 -13.41 -4.19
C ILE A 215 -0.37 -14.74 -3.46
N SER A 216 -1.45 -15.44 -3.08
CA SER A 216 -1.34 -16.71 -2.37
C SER A 216 -0.59 -17.80 -3.15
N ALA A 217 -0.67 -17.80 -4.49
CA ALA A 217 0.08 -18.73 -5.32
C ALA A 217 1.56 -18.34 -5.48
N LEU A 218 1.84 -17.04 -5.62
CA LEU A 218 3.20 -16.51 -5.80
C LEU A 218 4.01 -16.54 -4.51
N GLU A 219 3.40 -16.37 -3.34
CA GLU A 219 4.07 -16.45 -2.03
C GLU A 219 4.53 -17.87 -1.67
N ARG A 220 3.99 -18.92 -2.33
CA ARG A 220 4.32 -20.31 -1.98
C ARG A 220 5.81 -20.58 -2.17
N HIS A 221 6.36 -21.38 -1.26
CA HIS A 221 7.76 -21.78 -1.27
C HIS A 221 8.72 -20.58 -1.36
N ASP A 222 8.48 -19.55 -0.53
CA ASP A 222 9.34 -18.35 -0.44
C ASP A 222 9.54 -17.66 -1.80
N CYS A 223 8.45 -17.48 -2.56
CA CYS A 223 8.48 -16.84 -3.88
C CYS A 223 9.34 -17.58 -4.92
N ALA A 224 9.50 -18.91 -4.80
CA ALA A 224 10.31 -19.72 -5.72
C ALA A 224 9.93 -19.53 -7.20
N LEU A 225 8.65 -19.33 -7.51
CA LEU A 225 8.20 -19.09 -8.88
C LEU A 225 8.80 -17.80 -9.47
N ILE A 226 8.90 -16.72 -8.69
CA ILE A 226 9.48 -15.45 -9.14
C ILE A 226 10.96 -15.66 -9.48
N LEU A 227 11.71 -16.30 -8.57
CA LEU A 227 13.12 -16.62 -8.81
C LEU A 227 13.29 -17.53 -10.04
N GLN A 228 12.36 -18.47 -10.23
CA GLN A 228 12.39 -19.36 -11.38
C GLN A 228 12.11 -18.62 -12.70
N LEU A 229 11.18 -17.68 -12.71
CA LEU A 229 10.92 -16.81 -13.86
C LEU A 229 12.16 -15.98 -14.20
N VAL A 230 12.87 -15.45 -13.20
CA VAL A 230 14.14 -14.74 -13.39
C VAL A 230 15.21 -15.67 -13.98
N HIS A 231 15.36 -16.89 -13.45
CA HIS A 231 16.31 -17.86 -13.97
C HIS A 231 16.00 -18.24 -15.43
N ARG A 232 14.73 -18.46 -15.77
CA ARG A 232 14.29 -18.75 -17.13
C ARG A 232 14.50 -17.57 -18.07
N LEU A 233 14.28 -16.34 -17.61
CA LEU A 233 14.58 -15.14 -18.39
C LEU A 233 16.06 -15.07 -18.78
N GLN A 234 16.99 -15.49 -17.91
CA GLN A 234 18.42 -15.52 -18.21
C GLN A 234 18.79 -16.58 -19.25
N ALA A 235 18.20 -17.76 -19.16
CA ALA A 235 18.50 -18.88 -20.06
C ALA A 235 17.85 -18.72 -21.45
N GLU A 236 16.70 -18.07 -21.52
CA GLU A 236 15.91 -17.96 -22.75
C GLU A 236 16.51 -16.92 -23.71
N THR A 237 16.71 -17.31 -24.97
CA THR A 237 17.29 -16.43 -26.01
C THR A 237 16.23 -15.89 -26.96
N SER A 238 15.09 -16.56 -27.09
CA SER A 238 14.00 -16.17 -27.98
C SER A 238 13.17 -15.02 -27.40
N TRP A 239 13.08 -13.90 -28.12
CA TRP A 239 12.22 -12.77 -27.73
C TRP A 239 10.75 -13.18 -27.54
N ARG A 240 10.25 -14.11 -28.36
CA ARG A 240 8.85 -14.57 -28.28
C ARG A 240 8.49 -15.19 -26.94
N LYS A 241 9.47 -15.81 -26.26
CA LYS A 241 9.33 -16.42 -24.94
C LYS A 241 9.76 -15.47 -23.82
N ARG A 242 10.80 -14.65 -24.03
CA ARG A 242 11.21 -13.62 -23.05
C ARG A 242 10.11 -12.58 -22.82
N LYS A 243 9.39 -12.16 -23.88
CA LYS A 243 8.32 -11.17 -23.78
C LYS A 243 7.25 -11.55 -22.75
N PRO A 244 6.54 -12.69 -22.84
CA PRO A 244 5.52 -13.04 -21.86
C PRO A 244 6.12 -13.25 -20.46
N ILE A 245 7.37 -13.71 -20.32
CA ILE A 245 8.04 -13.79 -19.00
C ILE A 245 8.22 -12.39 -18.39
N LEU A 246 8.66 -11.40 -19.17
CA LEU A 246 8.77 -10.01 -18.72
C LEU A 246 7.40 -9.44 -18.34
N GLN A 247 6.36 -9.69 -19.13
CA GLN A 247 5.00 -9.22 -18.83
C GLN A 247 4.44 -9.88 -17.56
N ILE A 248 4.67 -11.18 -17.39
CA ILE A 248 4.34 -11.93 -16.18
C ILE A 248 5.03 -11.31 -14.96
N LEU A 249 6.35 -11.07 -15.03
CA LEU A 249 7.09 -10.42 -13.97
C LEU A 249 6.56 -9.02 -13.70
N PHE A 250 6.29 -8.23 -14.74
CA PHE A 250 5.76 -6.87 -14.61
C PHE A 250 4.46 -6.87 -13.78
N HIS A 251 3.50 -7.73 -14.10
CA HIS A 251 2.24 -7.82 -13.35
C HIS A 251 2.43 -8.42 -11.97
N ALA A 252 3.24 -9.48 -11.82
CA ALA A 252 3.46 -10.14 -10.54
C ALA A 252 4.11 -9.21 -9.51
N LEU A 253 5.13 -8.45 -9.91
CA LEU A 253 5.87 -7.55 -9.01
C LEU A 253 5.06 -6.34 -8.53
N GLN A 254 3.87 -6.08 -9.10
CA GLN A 254 2.96 -5.02 -8.65
C GLN A 254 1.96 -5.49 -7.59
N LEU A 255 1.82 -6.80 -7.37
CA LEU A 255 0.82 -7.34 -6.45
C LEU A 255 1.18 -7.17 -4.98
N LEU A 256 2.47 -7.32 -4.63
CA LEU A 256 2.94 -7.25 -3.25
C LEU A 256 4.41 -6.80 -3.22
N SER A 257 4.76 -5.93 -2.27
CA SER A 257 6.12 -5.37 -2.14
C SER A 257 7.18 -6.44 -1.83
N THR A 258 6.81 -7.55 -1.19
CA THR A 258 7.68 -8.69 -0.93
C THR A 258 8.21 -9.32 -2.23
N PHE A 259 7.39 -9.36 -3.29
CA PHE A 259 7.78 -9.89 -4.59
C PHE A 259 8.85 -9.02 -5.25
N SER A 260 8.67 -7.71 -5.19
CA SER A 260 9.62 -6.72 -5.67
C SER A 260 10.95 -6.82 -4.90
N ASN A 261 10.91 -7.04 -3.59
CA ASN A 261 12.10 -7.27 -2.75
C ASN A 261 12.84 -8.57 -3.12
N VAL A 262 12.13 -9.65 -3.44
CA VAL A 262 12.76 -10.89 -3.95
C VAL A 262 13.42 -10.63 -5.31
N ALA A 263 12.77 -9.86 -6.18
CA ALA A 263 13.29 -9.54 -7.50
C ALA A 263 14.52 -8.64 -7.47
N ILE A 264 14.55 -7.60 -6.63
CA ILE A 264 15.70 -6.68 -6.53
C ILE A 264 16.95 -7.37 -5.96
N ASN A 265 16.79 -8.34 -5.06
CA ASN A 265 17.89 -9.13 -4.51
C ASN A 265 18.34 -10.28 -5.44
N SER A 266 17.63 -10.49 -6.55
CA SER A 266 18.00 -11.48 -7.57
C SER A 266 18.96 -10.89 -8.61
N VAL A 267 19.32 -11.69 -9.62
CA VAL A 267 20.14 -11.23 -10.76
C VAL A 267 19.31 -10.45 -11.79
N LEU A 268 17.99 -10.31 -11.60
CA LEU A 268 17.08 -9.64 -12.54
C LEU A 268 17.53 -8.21 -12.91
N PRO A 269 17.89 -7.31 -11.97
CA PRO A 269 18.24 -5.93 -12.34
C PRO A 269 19.47 -5.88 -13.26
N SER A 270 20.48 -6.68 -12.92
CA SER A 270 21.73 -6.85 -13.68
C SER A 270 21.49 -7.40 -15.08
N GLU A 271 20.66 -8.43 -15.19
CA GLU A 271 20.30 -9.06 -16.46
C GLU A 271 19.55 -8.07 -17.38
N LEU A 272 18.57 -7.35 -16.85
CA LEU A 272 17.81 -6.36 -17.61
C LEU A 272 18.68 -5.18 -18.06
N ALA A 273 19.57 -4.68 -17.19
CA ALA A 273 20.49 -3.61 -17.54
C ALA A 273 21.43 -4.02 -18.68
N ARG A 274 21.99 -5.24 -18.60
CA ARG A 274 22.84 -5.80 -19.66
C ARG A 274 22.07 -6.00 -20.96
N ASP A 275 20.85 -6.53 -20.88
CA ASP A 275 19.98 -6.77 -22.03
C ASP A 275 19.63 -5.47 -22.76
N LEU A 276 19.34 -4.41 -22.01
CA LEU A 276 19.07 -3.08 -22.54
C LEU A 276 20.28 -2.54 -23.31
N VAL A 277 21.45 -2.52 -22.66
CA VAL A 277 22.70 -2.02 -23.28
C VAL A 277 23.02 -2.83 -24.54
N GLN A 278 22.88 -4.16 -24.51
CA GLN A 278 23.14 -5.01 -25.67
C GLN A 278 22.17 -4.73 -26.82
N THR A 279 20.88 -4.60 -26.53
CA THR A 279 19.82 -4.40 -27.52
C THR A 279 19.95 -3.04 -28.21
N THR A 280 20.37 -2.00 -27.49
CA THR A 280 20.52 -0.64 -28.04
C THR A 280 21.83 -0.45 -28.81
N CYS A 281 22.89 -1.21 -28.50
CA CYS A 281 24.17 -1.12 -29.22
C CYS A 281 24.14 -1.74 -30.63
N THR A 282 23.18 -2.62 -30.94
CA THR A 282 23.08 -3.27 -32.25
C THR A 282 22.39 -2.38 -33.29
N VAL A 283 23.15 -1.92 -34.29
CA VAL A 283 22.90 -0.73 -35.14
C VAL A 283 21.83 -0.89 -36.23
N GLN A 284 21.18 -2.06 -36.41
CA GLN A 284 20.36 -2.28 -37.62
C GLN A 284 18.86 -2.51 -37.41
N ASP A 285 18.39 -2.87 -36.21
CA ASP A 285 16.94 -2.96 -35.92
C ASP A 285 16.72 -3.07 -34.40
N THR A 286 16.72 -1.92 -33.70
CA THR A 286 16.49 -1.93 -32.24
C THR A 286 15.08 -2.40 -31.97
N ASN A 287 14.93 -3.57 -31.35
CA ASN A 287 13.62 -4.09 -30.96
C ASN A 287 13.04 -3.22 -29.84
N LYS A 288 12.25 -2.24 -30.25
CA LYS A 288 11.59 -1.24 -29.40
C LYS A 288 10.69 -1.86 -28.32
N ASP A 289 10.01 -2.96 -28.66
CA ASP A 289 9.16 -3.72 -27.73
C ASP A 289 10.02 -4.37 -26.63
N ARG A 290 11.19 -4.93 -26.98
CA ARG A 290 12.15 -5.47 -26.00
C ARG A 290 12.66 -4.41 -25.04
N VAL A 291 13.09 -3.28 -25.58
CA VAL A 291 13.59 -2.16 -24.78
C VAL A 291 12.50 -1.66 -23.82
N TYR A 292 11.27 -1.48 -24.32
CA TYR A 292 10.13 -1.04 -23.52
C TYR A 292 9.82 -1.96 -22.34
N TRP A 293 9.65 -3.27 -22.58
CA TRP A 293 9.34 -4.21 -21.50
C TRP A 293 10.48 -4.37 -20.51
N SER A 294 11.73 -4.38 -20.97
CA SER A 294 12.90 -4.44 -20.07
C SER A 294 12.96 -3.20 -19.17
N ILE A 295 12.68 -2.00 -19.70
CA ILE A 295 12.58 -0.77 -18.90
C ILE A 295 11.44 -0.85 -17.88
N ARG A 296 10.25 -1.32 -18.28
CA ARG A 296 9.09 -1.42 -17.36
C ARG A 296 9.33 -2.36 -16.19
N VAL A 297 9.83 -3.57 -16.46
CA VAL A 297 10.13 -4.55 -15.41
C VAL A 297 11.21 -4.02 -14.48
N LEU A 298 12.26 -3.41 -15.04
CA LEU A 298 13.32 -2.81 -14.23
C LEU A 298 12.81 -1.65 -13.37
N THR A 299 11.92 -0.82 -13.92
CA THR A 299 11.28 0.28 -13.18
C THR A 299 10.54 -0.24 -11.95
N VAL A 300 9.64 -1.22 -12.13
CA VAL A 300 8.89 -1.82 -11.00
C VAL A 300 9.84 -2.46 -9.99
N THR A 301 10.87 -3.15 -10.47
CA THR A 301 11.89 -3.79 -9.59
C THR A 301 12.67 -2.77 -8.77
N LEU A 302 12.93 -1.58 -9.30
CA LEU A 302 13.68 -0.51 -8.61
C LEU A 302 12.80 0.42 -7.77
N CYS A 303 11.47 0.30 -7.85
CA CYS A 303 10.57 1.06 -6.97
C CYS A 303 10.55 0.54 -5.53
N CYS A 304 11.23 -0.59 -5.25
CA CYS A 304 11.45 -1.11 -3.91
C CYS A 304 12.20 -0.12 -3.02
N ARG A 305 12.05 -0.24 -1.70
CA ARG A 305 12.78 0.59 -0.71
C ARG A 305 14.06 -0.06 -0.19
N GLU A 306 14.50 -1.17 -0.76
CA GLU A 306 15.71 -1.89 -0.35
C GLU A 306 16.96 -1.37 -1.08
N PRO A 307 18.13 -1.29 -0.43
CA PRO A 307 19.35 -0.77 -1.06
C PRO A 307 19.96 -1.76 -2.07
N LEU A 308 20.51 -1.24 -3.16
CA LEU A 308 21.25 -2.04 -4.15
C LEU A 308 22.58 -2.55 -3.58
N SER A 309 22.97 -3.77 -3.97
CA SER A 309 24.33 -4.28 -3.77
C SER A 309 25.37 -3.49 -4.57
N PHE A 310 26.63 -3.51 -4.16
CA PHE A 310 27.71 -2.79 -4.86
C PHE A 310 27.88 -3.24 -6.32
N ALA A 311 27.69 -4.53 -6.61
CA ALA A 311 27.75 -5.05 -7.98
C ALA A 311 26.64 -4.44 -8.86
N GLN A 312 25.40 -4.40 -8.34
CA GLN A 312 24.26 -3.81 -9.03
C GLN A 312 24.42 -2.30 -9.21
N GLN A 313 25.00 -1.59 -8.23
CA GLN A 313 25.28 -0.15 -8.37
C GLN A 313 26.22 0.16 -9.55
N ASN A 314 27.20 -0.70 -9.82
CA ASN A 314 28.12 -0.53 -10.95
C ASN A 314 27.43 -0.82 -12.30
N GLU A 315 26.59 -1.86 -12.37
CA GLU A 315 25.89 -2.22 -13.61
C GLU A 315 24.73 -1.27 -13.93
N LEU A 316 24.00 -0.79 -12.91
CA LEU A 316 22.91 0.20 -13.00
C LEU A 316 23.42 1.65 -12.91
N GLY A 317 24.72 1.86 -13.07
CA GLY A 317 25.37 3.16 -12.90
C GLY A 317 25.26 4.08 -14.12
N GLU A 318 26.28 4.90 -14.31
CA GLU A 318 26.31 5.98 -15.30
C GLU A 318 26.03 5.53 -16.75
N ASN A 319 26.50 4.33 -17.14
CA ASN A 319 26.32 3.82 -18.52
C ASN A 319 24.85 3.62 -18.89
N LEU A 320 24.06 3.05 -17.97
CA LEU A 320 22.63 2.83 -18.19
C LEU A 320 21.88 4.16 -18.20
N VAL A 321 22.20 5.05 -17.26
CA VAL A 321 21.62 6.39 -17.18
C VAL A 321 21.88 7.17 -18.47
N GLU A 322 23.12 7.15 -18.97
CA GLU A 322 23.49 7.82 -20.21
C GLU A 322 22.72 7.28 -21.42
N LEU A 323 22.54 5.96 -21.48
CA LEU A 323 21.70 5.32 -22.50
C LEU A 323 20.26 5.83 -22.43
N LEU A 324 19.66 5.87 -21.24
CA LEU A 324 18.26 6.32 -21.05
C LEU A 324 18.07 7.79 -21.42
N ILE A 325 19.01 8.67 -21.04
CA ILE A 325 18.98 10.08 -21.43
C ILE A 325 19.11 10.21 -22.95
N ASN A 326 20.02 9.47 -23.58
CA ASN A 326 20.16 9.48 -25.03
C ASN A 326 18.90 9.00 -25.74
N MET A 327 18.21 7.98 -25.20
CA MET A 327 16.94 7.53 -25.76
C MET A 327 15.85 8.59 -25.63
N LEU A 328 15.78 9.25 -24.48
CA LEU A 328 14.79 10.29 -24.22
C LEU A 328 14.96 11.50 -25.16
N GLU A 329 16.21 11.91 -25.42
CA GLU A 329 16.52 13.08 -26.27
C GLU A 329 16.54 12.78 -27.77
N ASN A 330 16.96 11.58 -28.19
CA ASN A 330 17.17 11.28 -29.62
C ASN A 330 16.04 10.48 -30.27
N GLU A 331 15.24 9.73 -29.51
CA GLU A 331 14.13 8.97 -30.10
C GLU A 331 12.93 9.87 -30.39
N SER A 332 12.51 9.93 -31.66
CA SER A 332 11.21 10.47 -32.03
C SER A 332 10.11 9.71 -31.28
N VAL A 333 9.03 10.39 -30.87
CA VAL A 333 7.83 9.85 -30.21
C VAL A 333 7.23 8.70 -31.03
N SER A 334 7.79 7.50 -30.91
CA SER A 334 7.32 6.30 -31.57
C SER A 334 6.68 5.41 -30.53
N ILE A 335 5.42 5.08 -30.76
CA ILE A 335 4.65 4.11 -30.00
C ILE A 335 5.46 2.81 -29.97
N ALA A 336 5.88 2.36 -28.78
CA ALA A 336 6.70 1.17 -28.62
C ALA A 336 5.88 -0.11 -28.90
N THR A 337 4.59 -0.06 -28.58
CA THR A 337 3.65 -1.18 -28.67
C THR A 337 2.29 -0.68 -29.18
N THR A 338 1.74 -1.36 -30.18
CA THR A 338 0.35 -1.14 -30.65
C THR A 338 -0.67 -1.86 -29.77
N ASP A 339 -0.36 -2.15 -28.51
CA ASP A 339 -1.32 -2.82 -27.64
C ASP A 339 -2.39 -1.80 -27.27
N GLU A 340 -3.52 -1.86 -27.97
CA GLU A 340 -4.72 -1.01 -27.84
C GLU A 340 -5.36 -1.05 -26.43
N ARG A 341 -4.71 -1.71 -25.45
CA ARG A 341 -5.22 -2.07 -24.13
C ARG A 341 -4.47 -1.44 -22.95
N ASP A 342 -3.33 -0.78 -23.19
CA ASP A 342 -2.82 0.22 -22.25
C ASP A 342 -3.57 1.53 -22.58
N ASP A 343 -4.63 1.88 -21.85
CA ASP A 343 -5.41 3.13 -22.03
C ASP A 343 -4.51 4.40 -22.04
N GLN A 344 -3.27 4.27 -21.58
CA GLN A 344 -2.18 5.21 -21.78
C GLN A 344 -1.14 4.57 -22.72
N CYS A 345 -1.13 4.95 -24.01
CA CYS A 345 -0.05 4.55 -24.92
C CYS A 345 1.30 5.12 -24.43
N LEU A 346 1.98 4.38 -23.56
CA LEU A 346 3.29 4.74 -23.03
C LEU A 346 4.35 4.54 -24.13
N THR A 347 5.05 5.61 -24.46
CA THR A 347 6.18 5.59 -25.38
C THR A 347 7.44 5.10 -24.66
N ILE A 348 8.45 4.67 -25.42
CA ILE A 348 9.77 4.34 -24.86
C ILE A 348 10.34 5.52 -24.07
N THR A 349 10.14 6.75 -24.56
CA THR A 349 10.61 7.97 -23.87
C THR A 349 9.90 8.19 -22.53
N THR A 350 8.61 7.83 -22.39
CA THR A 350 7.92 7.85 -21.09
C THR A 350 8.42 6.74 -20.17
N ALA A 351 8.61 5.52 -20.68
CA ALA A 351 9.16 4.43 -19.88
C ALA A 351 10.58 4.76 -19.37
N ALA A 352 11.43 5.33 -20.22
CA ALA A 352 12.77 5.79 -19.86
C ALA A 352 12.72 6.85 -18.76
N MET A 353 11.78 7.79 -18.84
CA MET A 353 11.55 8.79 -17.80
C MET A 353 11.18 8.15 -16.45
N HIS A 354 10.31 7.13 -16.46
CA HIS A 354 9.94 6.41 -15.24
C HIS A 354 11.15 5.69 -14.62
N LEU A 355 11.99 5.06 -15.46
CA LEU A 355 13.19 4.37 -14.98
C LEU A 355 14.25 5.35 -14.45
N ILE A 356 14.41 6.54 -15.06
CA ILE A 356 15.29 7.59 -14.53
C ILE A 356 14.83 8.03 -13.13
N LEU A 357 13.52 8.21 -12.91
CA LEU A 357 12.97 8.54 -11.60
C LEU A 357 13.22 7.42 -10.57
N ALA A 358 12.98 6.17 -10.97
CA ALA A 358 13.22 5.01 -10.11
C ALA A 358 14.70 4.89 -9.74
N LEU A 359 15.62 5.03 -10.71
CA LEU A 359 17.07 5.04 -10.48
C LEU A 359 17.46 6.17 -9.54
N TYR A 360 17.03 7.41 -9.80
CA TYR A 360 17.37 8.54 -8.95
C TYR A 360 16.98 8.28 -7.48
N ARG A 361 15.75 7.80 -7.25
CA ARG A 361 15.23 7.44 -5.93
C ARG A 361 16.05 6.32 -5.29
N GLN A 362 16.40 5.29 -6.06
CA GLN A 362 17.14 4.13 -5.57
C GLN A 362 18.57 4.46 -5.12
N PHE A 363 19.23 5.39 -5.83
CA PHE A 363 20.56 5.88 -5.49
C PHE A 363 20.56 6.95 -4.39
N HIS A 364 19.42 7.33 -3.80
CA HIS A 364 19.35 8.34 -2.74
C HIS A 364 20.12 7.97 -1.45
N PHE A 365 20.38 6.67 -1.20
CA PHE A 365 21.22 6.24 -0.07
C PHE A 365 22.69 6.65 -0.21
N LEU A 366 23.10 6.96 -1.43
CA LEU A 366 24.41 7.52 -1.75
C LEU A 366 24.23 9.05 -1.75
N SER A 367 25.12 9.79 -1.06
CA SER A 367 25.08 11.25 -1.01
C SER A 367 24.78 11.86 -2.39
N SER A 368 24.02 12.96 -2.46
CA SER A 368 23.59 13.58 -3.74
C SER A 368 24.74 13.77 -4.74
N ASP A 369 25.96 14.03 -4.25
CA ASP A 369 27.17 14.20 -5.07
C ASP A 369 27.65 12.93 -5.80
N SER A 370 27.14 11.76 -5.42
CA SER A 370 27.50 10.44 -5.96
C SER A 370 26.37 9.76 -6.73
N ASN A 371 25.24 10.44 -6.92
CA ASN A 371 24.12 9.90 -7.65
C ASN A 371 24.44 9.84 -9.16
N PRO A 372 24.40 8.66 -9.82
CA PRO A 372 24.77 8.53 -11.23
C PRO A 372 23.87 9.35 -12.17
N VAL A 373 22.60 9.56 -11.81
CA VAL A 373 21.67 10.40 -12.58
C VAL A 373 22.16 11.85 -12.62
N LEU A 374 22.52 12.41 -11.46
CA LEU A 374 23.03 13.79 -11.40
C LEU A 374 24.41 13.92 -12.05
N LEU A 375 25.29 12.94 -11.88
CA LEU A 375 26.62 12.93 -12.50
C LEU A 375 26.55 12.93 -14.03
N CYS A 376 25.67 12.12 -14.62
CA CYS A 376 25.45 12.10 -16.06
C CYS A 376 24.86 13.43 -16.56
N LEU A 377 23.86 13.98 -15.86
CA LEU A 377 23.22 15.24 -16.24
C LEU A 377 24.17 16.44 -16.11
N ALA A 378 25.05 16.46 -15.10
CA ALA A 378 26.05 17.51 -14.94
C ALA A 378 27.04 17.59 -16.12
N ARG A 379 27.35 16.45 -16.75
CA ARG A 379 28.26 16.37 -17.91
C ARG A 379 27.60 16.80 -19.22
N ARG A 380 26.27 16.92 -19.26
CA ARG A 380 25.52 17.26 -20.46
C ARG A 380 25.46 18.78 -20.65
N SER A 381 25.37 19.19 -21.92
CA SER A 381 25.17 20.60 -22.30
C SER A 381 23.71 20.93 -22.56
N MET A 382 22.92 19.97 -23.04
CA MET A 382 21.51 20.15 -23.43
C MET A 382 20.72 18.86 -23.13
N CYS A 383 19.52 19.03 -22.57
CA CYS A 383 18.57 17.96 -22.21
C CYS A 383 17.13 18.49 -22.29
N ASP A 384 16.76 19.04 -23.45
CA ASP A 384 15.53 19.82 -23.63
C ASP A 384 14.29 18.95 -23.41
N SER A 385 14.28 17.72 -23.96
CA SER A 385 13.14 16.81 -23.87
C SER A 385 12.92 16.31 -22.44
N LEU A 386 14.01 16.05 -21.71
CA LEU A 386 13.98 15.63 -20.30
C LEU A 386 13.48 16.75 -19.41
N VAL A 387 14.00 17.96 -19.58
CA VAL A 387 13.59 19.14 -18.80
C VAL A 387 12.12 19.46 -19.04
N GLU A 388 11.67 19.47 -20.31
CA GLU A 388 10.26 19.70 -20.65
C GLU A 388 9.35 18.65 -19.98
N LYS A 389 9.67 17.35 -20.11
CA LYS A 389 8.89 16.27 -19.49
C LYS A 389 8.85 16.37 -17.97
N ILE A 390 9.97 16.69 -17.32
CA ILE A 390 10.01 16.85 -15.86
C ILE A 390 9.14 18.03 -15.41
N ILE A 391 9.22 19.17 -16.10
CA ILE A 391 8.39 20.33 -15.79
C ILE A 391 6.91 20.01 -16.02
N LEU A 392 6.57 19.27 -17.08
CA LEU A 392 5.19 18.83 -17.34
C LEU A 392 4.65 17.91 -16.23
N LEU A 393 5.42 16.92 -15.80
CA LEU A 393 5.05 16.03 -14.69
C LEU A 393 4.88 16.82 -13.39
N TYR A 394 5.82 17.72 -13.09
CA TYR A 394 5.72 18.61 -11.95
C TYR A 394 4.47 19.50 -12.04
N ASN A 395 4.16 20.09 -13.19
CA ASN A 395 2.98 20.93 -13.34
C ASN A 395 1.65 20.17 -13.16
N ARG A 396 1.61 18.88 -13.53
CA ARG A 396 0.45 18.00 -13.37
C ARG A 396 0.30 17.39 -11.98
N GLU A 397 1.29 17.56 -11.10
CA GLU A 397 1.36 16.85 -9.81
C GLU A 397 1.31 15.33 -9.97
N ASP A 398 1.83 14.84 -11.09
CA ASP A 398 1.78 13.43 -11.46
C ASP A 398 3.13 12.77 -11.11
N ASP A 399 3.07 11.76 -10.23
CA ASP A 399 4.21 10.89 -9.93
C ASP A 399 4.01 9.54 -10.64
N PRO A 400 4.65 9.34 -11.80
CA PRO A 400 4.37 8.19 -12.65
C PRO A 400 4.81 6.85 -12.04
N ILE A 401 5.71 6.88 -11.05
CA ILE A 401 6.18 5.68 -10.36
C ILE A 401 5.43 5.39 -9.06
N LYS A 402 4.56 6.32 -8.60
CA LYS A 402 3.79 6.15 -7.36
C LYS A 402 2.91 4.90 -7.37
N GLN A 403 2.33 4.56 -8.53
CA GLN A 403 1.53 3.34 -8.71
C GLN A 403 2.31 2.04 -8.41
N TYR A 404 3.63 2.05 -8.49
CA TYR A 404 4.49 0.89 -8.25
C TYR A 404 5.02 0.81 -6.80
N VAL A 405 4.84 1.87 -6.01
CA VAL A 405 5.45 2.00 -4.68
C VAL A 405 4.58 1.36 -3.57
N GLY A 406 3.41 0.82 -3.92
CA GLY A 406 2.47 0.19 -2.99
C GLY A 406 1.70 1.20 -2.13
N ASP A 407 0.57 0.75 -1.59
CA ASP A 407 -0.40 1.54 -0.80
C ASP A 407 0.09 1.92 0.62
N GLU A 408 1.38 1.75 0.90
CA GLU A 408 2.01 2.40 2.06
C GLU A 408 2.12 3.90 1.78
N SER A 409 0.94 4.53 1.92
CA SER A 409 0.65 5.95 2.03
C SER A 409 1.44 6.58 3.19
N ASP A 410 2.76 6.59 3.04
CA ASP A 410 3.57 7.66 3.61
C ASP A 410 3.18 8.94 2.85
N ASP A 411 2.05 9.56 3.22
CA ASP A 411 1.70 10.94 2.83
C ASP A 411 2.84 11.93 3.19
N ASN A 412 3.79 11.47 4.01
CA ASN A 412 5.02 12.16 4.38
C ASN A 412 6.21 11.93 3.43
N GLN A 413 6.12 11.12 2.37
CA GLN A 413 7.23 10.97 1.42
C GLN A 413 7.17 12.05 0.33
N THR A 414 8.31 12.60 -0.07
CA THR A 414 8.37 13.54 -1.21
C THR A 414 8.21 12.73 -2.49
N ASP A 415 7.41 13.24 -3.44
CA ASP A 415 7.18 12.55 -4.70
C ASP A 415 8.47 12.43 -5.51
N ALA A 416 8.55 11.43 -6.39
CA ALA A 416 9.77 11.11 -7.12
C ALA A 416 10.24 12.27 -8.02
N VAL A 417 9.29 13.02 -8.59
CA VAL A 417 9.56 14.15 -9.48
C VAL A 417 10.14 15.33 -8.70
N SER A 418 9.52 15.71 -7.57
CA SER A 418 10.04 16.75 -6.68
C SER A 418 11.40 16.38 -6.10
N ASN A 419 11.64 15.12 -5.76
CA ASN A 419 12.95 14.66 -5.31
C ASN A 419 14.01 14.84 -6.41
N LEU A 420 13.74 14.42 -7.65
CA LEU A 420 14.66 14.63 -8.76
C LEU A 420 14.90 16.12 -9.01
N MET A 421 13.85 16.94 -8.99
CA MET A 421 13.95 18.40 -9.14
C MET A 421 14.86 19.03 -8.08
N LEU A 422 14.72 18.62 -6.81
CA LEU A 422 15.62 19.04 -5.74
C LEU A 422 17.07 18.64 -5.99
N GLY A 423 17.30 17.43 -6.53
CA GLY A 423 18.61 16.99 -6.98
C GLY A 423 19.18 17.82 -8.13
N LEU A 424 18.36 18.18 -9.11
CA LEU A 424 18.80 19.00 -10.26
C LEU A 424 19.24 20.41 -9.85
N PHE A 425 18.63 20.96 -8.80
CA PHE A 425 19.03 22.26 -8.23
C PHE A 425 19.97 22.13 -7.03
N SER A 426 20.63 20.97 -6.81
CA SER A 426 21.65 20.83 -5.77
C SER A 426 23.01 21.42 -6.18
N GLY A 427 23.28 21.57 -7.48
CA GLY A 427 24.53 22.11 -8.02
C GLY A 427 24.33 22.95 -9.28
N GLU A 428 25.30 23.83 -9.57
CA GLU A 428 25.27 24.73 -10.74
C GLU A 428 25.32 23.97 -12.07
N GLU A 429 26.08 22.86 -12.12
CA GLU A 429 26.27 22.08 -13.34
C GLU A 429 25.00 21.37 -13.82
N THR A 430 24.13 20.93 -12.92
CA THR A 430 22.83 20.33 -13.28
C THR A 430 21.78 21.40 -13.52
N ALA A 431 21.81 22.50 -12.75
CA ALA A 431 20.88 23.60 -12.92
C ALA A 431 21.08 24.34 -14.26
N LYS A 432 22.27 24.27 -14.89
CA LYS A 432 22.54 24.88 -16.20
C LYS A 432 21.62 24.34 -17.32
N LEU A 433 21.06 23.15 -17.14
CA LEU A 433 20.14 22.53 -18.10
C LEU A 433 18.80 23.26 -18.22
N PHE A 434 18.41 24.04 -17.21
CA PHE A 434 17.21 24.87 -17.26
C PHE A 434 17.53 26.22 -17.90
N TYR A 435 16.97 26.48 -19.08
CA TYR A 435 17.04 27.81 -19.69
C TYR A 435 16.19 28.80 -18.91
N THR A 436 16.37 30.09 -19.20
CA THR A 436 15.63 31.16 -18.50
C THR A 436 14.12 31.02 -18.68
N ALA A 437 13.64 30.67 -19.88
CA ALA A 437 12.21 30.47 -20.13
C ALA A 437 11.64 29.29 -19.33
N ASP A 438 12.35 28.15 -19.29
CA ASP A 438 11.93 26.98 -18.53
C ASP A 438 11.91 27.28 -17.03
N LEU A 439 12.88 28.08 -16.55
CA LEU A 439 12.95 28.52 -15.17
C LEU A 439 11.78 29.43 -14.81
N ASP A 440 11.41 30.38 -15.68
CA ASP A 440 10.27 31.27 -15.44
C ASP A 440 8.96 30.48 -15.35
N VAL A 441 8.76 29.49 -16.24
CA VAL A 441 7.60 28.58 -16.20
C VAL A 441 7.59 27.77 -14.90
N LEU A 442 8.73 27.21 -14.51
CA LEU A 442 8.86 26.46 -13.26
C LEU A 442 8.54 27.34 -12.04
N LEU A 443 9.05 28.57 -12.01
CA LEU A 443 8.77 29.53 -10.94
C LEU A 443 7.29 29.90 -10.88
N ASP A 444 6.61 30.02 -12.02
CA ASP A 444 5.15 30.22 -12.05
C ASP A 444 4.39 29.04 -11.44
N VAL A 445 4.81 27.81 -11.74
CA VAL A 445 4.22 26.60 -11.13
C VAL A 445 4.48 26.55 -9.62
N ILE A 446 5.69 26.86 -9.18
CA ILE A 446 6.05 26.87 -7.75
C ILE A 446 5.26 27.96 -7.01
N LEU A 447 5.20 29.18 -7.55
CA LEU A 447 4.45 30.27 -6.92
C LEU A 447 2.96 29.91 -6.80
N ARG A 448 2.37 29.32 -7.85
CA ARG A 448 1.00 28.82 -7.82
C ARG A 448 0.80 27.78 -6.73
N ARG A 449 1.68 26.77 -6.62
CA ARG A 449 1.63 25.75 -5.54
C ARG A 449 1.73 26.37 -4.14
N LEU A 450 2.60 27.37 -3.94
CA LEU A 450 2.75 28.03 -2.64
C LEU A 450 1.50 28.81 -2.22
N VAL A 451 0.74 29.34 -3.18
CA VAL A 451 -0.50 30.09 -2.93
C VAL A 451 -1.72 29.18 -2.80
N ASP A 452 -1.81 28.13 -3.63
CA ASP A 452 -2.99 27.26 -3.69
C ASP A 452 -3.06 26.29 -2.50
N TYR A 453 -1.91 25.86 -1.95
CA TYR A 453 -1.89 24.93 -0.82
C TYR A 453 -2.00 25.65 0.54
N GLY A 454 -2.85 25.09 1.40
CA GLY A 454 -3.09 25.61 2.75
C GLY A 454 -1.99 25.27 3.78
N PRO A 455 -2.10 25.82 4.99
CA PRO A 455 -1.16 25.58 6.07
C PRO A 455 -1.12 24.11 6.50
N GLY A 456 0.08 23.53 6.49
CA GLY A 456 0.33 22.15 6.94
C GLY A 456 0.41 21.11 5.82
N ASP A 457 0.10 21.48 4.57
CA ASP A 457 0.25 20.61 3.40
C ASP A 457 1.74 20.42 3.07
N LYS A 458 2.17 19.16 2.97
CA LYS A 458 3.56 18.81 2.66
C LYS A 458 4.00 19.25 1.26
N ARG A 459 3.09 19.28 0.28
CA ARG A 459 3.40 19.72 -1.09
C ARG A 459 3.83 21.18 -1.11
N ARG A 460 3.31 21.99 -0.19
CA ARG A 460 3.74 23.38 0.03
C ARG A 460 5.17 23.43 0.57
N SER A 461 5.50 22.59 1.55
CA SER A 461 6.85 22.45 2.09
C SER A 461 7.86 22.02 1.03
N ASP A 462 7.49 21.04 0.20
CA ASP A 462 8.34 20.54 -0.89
C ASP A 462 8.56 21.62 -1.97
N ALA A 463 7.51 22.39 -2.34
CA ALA A 463 7.63 23.52 -3.26
C ALA A 463 8.51 24.65 -2.70
N LEU A 464 8.39 24.95 -1.41
CA LEU A 464 9.23 25.96 -0.73
C LEU A 464 10.70 25.53 -0.68
N GLN A 465 10.95 24.25 -0.39
CA GLN A 465 12.29 23.67 -0.40
C GLN A 465 12.91 23.73 -1.81
N LEU A 466 12.12 23.51 -2.87
CA LEU A 466 12.57 23.64 -4.25
C LEU A 466 12.89 25.08 -4.62
N TYR A 467 12.02 26.03 -4.25
CA TYR A 467 12.29 27.46 -4.46
C TYR A 467 13.60 27.90 -3.80
N TYR A 468 13.83 27.49 -2.56
CA TYR A 468 15.08 27.76 -1.85
C TYR A 468 16.30 27.19 -2.59
N ALA A 469 16.22 25.94 -3.08
CA ALA A 469 17.31 25.34 -3.86
C ALA A 469 17.62 26.13 -5.14
N ILE A 470 16.59 26.52 -5.89
CA ILE A 470 16.71 27.37 -7.09
C ILE A 470 17.36 28.71 -6.75
N GLN A 471 16.93 29.35 -5.66
CA GLN A 471 17.44 30.66 -5.24
C GLN A 471 18.95 30.61 -4.94
N ARG A 472 19.45 29.54 -4.34
CA ARG A 472 20.88 29.36 -4.04
C ARG A 472 21.74 29.25 -5.29
N VAL A 473 21.23 28.58 -6.33
CA VAL A 473 22.02 28.23 -7.51
C VAL A 473 21.86 29.25 -8.65
N LYS A 474 20.64 29.74 -8.91
CA LYS A 474 20.33 30.59 -10.07
C LYS A 474 20.05 32.05 -9.72
N ARG A 475 19.66 32.34 -8.47
CA ARG A 475 19.25 33.69 -8.00
C ARG A 475 18.31 34.43 -9.00
N PRO A 476 17.18 33.82 -9.39
CA PRO A 476 16.27 34.46 -10.35
C PRO A 476 15.69 35.76 -9.80
N GLU A 477 15.55 36.77 -10.66
CA GLU A 477 14.84 38.02 -10.36
C GLU A 477 13.36 37.98 -10.74
N TYR A 478 12.97 37.04 -11.61
CA TYR A 478 11.60 36.85 -12.09
C TYR A 478 10.63 36.65 -10.92
N LYS A 479 9.59 37.50 -10.86
CA LYS A 479 8.54 37.52 -9.81
C LYS A 479 9.06 37.54 -8.36
N LYS A 480 10.29 38.01 -8.10
CA LYS A 480 10.88 38.09 -6.75
C LYS A 480 9.96 38.79 -5.74
N ILE A 481 9.26 39.85 -6.15
CA ILE A 481 8.32 40.61 -5.30
C ILE A 481 7.10 39.74 -4.90
N ASP A 482 6.58 38.94 -5.82
CA ASP A 482 5.40 38.11 -5.54
C ASP A 482 5.77 36.95 -4.61
N PHE A 483 6.96 36.36 -4.80
CA PHE A 483 7.53 35.42 -3.83
C PHE A 483 7.74 36.06 -2.46
N ALA A 484 8.29 37.28 -2.37
CA ALA A 484 8.47 37.98 -1.10
C ALA A 484 7.15 38.17 -0.35
N LYS A 485 6.08 38.58 -1.06
CA LYS A 485 4.73 38.69 -0.50
C LYS A 485 4.21 37.34 -0.02
N CYS A 486 4.36 36.28 -0.82
CA CYS A 486 3.93 34.92 -0.47
C CYS A 486 4.66 34.40 0.78
N LEU A 487 5.98 34.55 0.85
CA LEU A 487 6.79 34.15 2.01
C LEU A 487 6.38 34.91 3.28
N LYS A 488 6.05 36.20 3.17
CA LYS A 488 5.53 36.99 4.29
C LYS A 488 4.20 36.41 4.80
N VAL A 489 3.25 36.13 3.90
CA VAL A 489 1.96 35.52 4.27
C VAL A 489 2.16 34.19 5.00
N ILE A 490 2.95 33.26 4.44
CA ILE A 490 3.20 31.96 5.07
C ILE A 490 3.90 32.11 6.43
N SER A 491 4.80 33.08 6.55
CA SER A 491 5.51 33.35 7.81
C SER A 491 4.59 33.87 8.93
N GLU A 492 3.51 34.59 8.59
CA GLU A 492 2.53 35.10 9.54
C GLU A 492 1.47 34.05 9.91
N GLU A 493 1.12 33.16 8.98
CA GLU A 493 0.17 32.06 9.24
C GLU A 493 0.60 31.15 10.40
N SER A 494 1.90 30.83 10.46
CA SER A 494 2.45 29.99 11.54
C SER A 494 2.29 30.63 12.92
N VAL A 495 2.30 31.96 12.98
CA VAL A 495 2.14 32.75 14.21
C VAL A 495 0.67 32.87 14.61
N ARG A 496 -0.24 33.02 13.63
CA ARG A 496 -1.68 33.21 13.88
C ARG A 496 -2.39 31.95 14.40
N LEU A 497 -1.93 30.76 14.01
CA LEU A 497 -2.68 29.51 14.26
C LEU A 497 -2.54 28.92 15.67
N GLY A 498 -1.70 29.47 16.56
CA GLY A 498 -1.61 29.11 17.99
C GLY A 498 -1.15 27.67 18.31
N SER A 499 -1.23 26.73 17.37
CA SER A 499 -0.80 25.34 17.46
C SER A 499 -0.29 24.86 16.08
N PRO A 500 0.95 25.25 15.69
CA PRO A 500 1.47 24.94 14.36
C PRO A 500 1.83 23.45 14.22
N SER A 501 1.37 22.82 13.12
CA SER A 501 1.78 21.47 12.72
C SER A 501 3.30 21.38 12.50
N LYS A 502 3.86 20.16 12.57
CA LYS A 502 5.28 19.90 12.28
C LYS A 502 5.69 20.43 10.90
N THR A 503 4.85 20.27 9.88
CA THR A 503 5.09 20.78 8.52
C THR A 503 5.10 22.30 8.48
N MET A 504 4.19 22.96 9.20
CA MET A 504 4.18 24.43 9.31
C MET A 504 5.43 24.97 10.02
N GLN A 505 5.94 24.25 11.02
CA GLN A 505 7.19 24.61 11.69
C GLN A 505 8.39 24.47 10.75
N GLN A 506 8.40 23.44 9.90
CA GLN A 506 9.42 23.25 8.86
C GLN A 506 9.37 24.37 7.81
N ASP A 507 8.17 24.73 7.34
CA ASP A 507 7.97 25.87 6.43
C ASP A 507 8.53 27.15 7.03
N HIS A 508 8.13 27.47 8.27
CA HIS A 508 8.58 28.68 8.94
C HIS A 508 10.11 28.70 9.12
N GLN A 509 10.71 27.59 9.54
CA GLN A 509 12.18 27.46 9.63
C GLN A 509 12.85 27.67 8.28
N LYS A 510 12.27 27.14 7.19
CA LYS A 510 12.81 27.30 5.84
C LYS A 510 12.72 28.75 5.35
N ILE A 511 11.62 29.45 5.64
CA ILE A 511 11.46 30.87 5.32
C ILE A 511 12.50 31.71 6.08
N LEU A 512 12.73 31.41 7.36
CA LEU A 512 13.78 32.07 8.13
C LEU A 512 15.18 31.83 7.54
N GLN A 513 15.45 30.63 7.02
CA GLN A 513 16.69 30.34 6.29
C GLN A 513 16.79 31.18 5.01
N ILE A 514 15.71 31.29 4.23
CA ILE A 514 15.66 32.14 3.02
C ILE A 514 15.97 33.59 3.38
N TYR A 515 15.31 34.17 4.38
CA TYR A 515 15.55 35.55 4.80
C TYR A 515 16.96 35.81 5.29
N HIS A 516 17.56 34.82 5.97
CA HIS A 516 18.94 34.93 6.44
C HIS A 516 19.95 34.89 5.28
N GLU A 517 19.78 33.98 4.31
CA GLU A 517 20.70 33.84 3.18
C GLU A 517 20.47 34.91 2.10
N PHE A 518 19.24 35.43 1.99
CA PHE A 518 18.82 36.42 0.99
C PHE A 518 18.04 37.58 1.64
N PRO A 519 18.74 38.56 2.26
CA PRO A 519 18.10 39.67 2.96
C PRO A 519 17.22 40.56 2.08
N ASP A 520 17.49 40.63 0.77
CA ASP A 520 16.72 41.44 -0.19
C ASP A 520 15.20 41.14 -0.20
N PHE A 521 14.80 39.93 0.23
CA PHE A 521 13.39 39.58 0.37
C PHE A 521 12.67 40.36 1.48
N LEU A 522 13.40 40.90 2.45
CA LEU A 522 12.86 41.74 3.53
C LEU A 522 12.77 43.21 3.13
N GLU A 523 13.64 43.66 2.23
CA GLU A 523 13.67 45.05 1.73
C GLU A 523 12.57 45.31 0.69
N THR A 524 12.15 44.27 -0.02
CA THR A 524 11.12 44.33 -1.06
C THR A 524 9.68 44.39 -0.51
N THR A 525 9.49 44.18 0.80
CA THR A 525 8.20 44.34 1.48
C THR A 525 8.18 45.66 2.26
N ASP A 526 7.61 46.72 1.67
CA ASP A 526 7.36 48.08 2.21
C ASP A 526 8.21 48.57 3.41
N GLY A 527 8.98 49.62 3.15
CA GLY A 527 10.12 50.15 3.92
C GLY A 527 9.91 50.69 5.35
N ILE A 528 8.97 50.17 6.13
CA ILE A 528 8.84 50.43 7.57
C ILE A 528 8.65 49.13 8.38
N GLU A 529 8.10 48.06 7.78
CA GLU A 529 7.85 46.79 8.49
C GLU A 529 9.04 45.81 8.44
N GLY A 530 9.88 45.85 7.40
CA GLY A 530 11.07 44.98 7.28
C GLY A 530 12.06 45.13 8.45
N SER A 531 12.22 46.35 8.98
CA SER A 531 13.06 46.62 10.15
C SER A 531 12.49 46.06 11.45
N ILE A 532 11.17 45.96 11.58
CA ILE A 532 10.49 45.36 12.75
C ILE A 532 10.57 43.83 12.69
N PHE A 533 10.50 43.26 11.47
CA PHE A 533 10.61 41.82 11.26
C PHE A 533 12.03 41.30 11.53
N LEU A 534 13.07 42.03 11.10
CA LEU A 534 14.48 41.77 11.45
C LEU A 534 14.71 41.74 12.97
N LEU A 535 14.12 42.69 13.71
CA LEU A 535 14.18 42.72 15.17
C LEU A 535 13.42 41.55 15.84
N HIS A 536 12.39 41.01 15.18
CA HIS A 536 11.65 39.84 15.67
C HIS A 536 12.42 38.53 15.44
N ILE A 537 13.12 38.41 14.29
CA ILE A 537 14.01 37.28 13.99
C ILE A 537 15.17 37.23 14.99
N ASP A 538 15.81 38.36 15.29
CA ASP A 538 16.87 38.44 16.30
C ASP A 538 16.38 38.02 17.70
N LYS A 539 15.14 38.38 18.07
CA LYS A 539 14.52 37.95 19.35
C LYS A 539 14.18 36.46 19.39
N ILE A 540 13.75 35.88 18.27
CA ILE A 540 13.46 34.43 18.17
C ILE A 540 14.77 33.63 18.22
N GLN A 541 15.84 34.11 17.57
CA GLN A 541 17.17 33.49 17.65
C GLN A 541 17.76 33.60 19.06
N GLN A 542 17.62 34.74 19.75
CA GLN A 542 18.06 34.86 21.15
C GLN A 542 17.32 33.89 22.08
N LYS A 543 16.01 33.63 21.84
CA LYS A 543 15.27 32.59 22.58
C LYS A 543 15.77 31.18 22.26
N ASN A 544 16.06 30.84 21.00
CA ASN A 544 16.55 29.51 20.63
C ASN A 544 18.01 29.25 21.08
N ILE A 545 18.86 30.28 21.11
CA ILE A 545 20.23 30.19 21.65
C ILE A 545 20.20 30.00 23.18
N SER A 546 19.22 30.60 23.88
CA SER A 546 19.05 30.40 25.33
C SER A 546 18.57 29.00 25.72
N CYS A 547 17.92 28.26 24.82
CA CYS A 547 17.51 26.86 25.04
C CYS A 547 18.55 25.82 24.60
N SER A 548 19.53 26.18 23.77
CA SER A 548 20.56 25.26 23.27
C SER A 548 21.89 25.29 24.04
N PHE A 549 22.06 26.20 25.00
CA PHE A 549 23.25 26.28 25.85
C PHE A 549 23.28 25.34 27.07
N VAL A 550 22.30 24.45 27.26
CA VAL A 550 22.28 23.47 28.36
C VAL A 550 22.68 22.05 27.91
N LEU A 551 22.84 21.77 26.61
CA LEU A 551 23.24 20.45 26.15
C LEU A 551 24.24 20.54 24.99
N SER A 552 25.42 19.94 25.22
CA SER A 552 26.57 19.71 24.30
C SER A 552 27.67 20.78 24.25
N GLY A 553 28.69 20.57 25.11
CA GLY A 553 30.05 21.09 24.89
C GLY A 553 30.84 20.22 23.88
N PRO A 554 31.80 20.78 23.13
CA PRO A 554 32.20 20.22 21.84
C PRO A 554 33.43 19.30 21.90
N TRP A 555 33.37 18.20 21.13
CA TRP A 555 34.52 17.39 20.73
C TRP A 555 34.76 17.55 19.22
N ARG A 556 35.96 18.03 18.86
CA ARG A 556 36.75 17.87 17.61
C ARG A 556 37.52 19.19 17.40
N GLN A 557 38.80 19.26 17.02
CA GLN A 557 39.87 18.34 16.66
C GLN A 557 41.08 19.27 16.45
N ARG A 558 42.32 18.86 16.79
CA ARG A 558 43.47 18.99 15.88
C ARG A 558 44.72 18.30 16.43
N ARG A 559 45.34 17.54 15.54
CA ARG A 559 46.63 16.84 15.69
C ARG A 559 47.81 17.83 15.60
N ARG A 560 48.95 17.32 16.11
CA ARG A 560 50.36 17.76 16.01
C ARG A 560 50.82 18.72 17.10
N PHE A 561 51.52 18.19 18.11
CA PHE A 561 52.99 18.32 18.22
C PHE A 561 53.52 17.27 19.21
N GLN A 562 54.68 16.68 18.88
CA GLN A 562 55.42 15.69 19.68
C GLN A 562 56.15 16.35 20.87
N HIS A 563 56.55 15.51 21.82
CA HIS A 563 57.49 15.74 22.93
C HIS A 563 57.03 16.61 24.10
N PHE A 564 56.77 15.99 25.26
CA PHE A 564 57.70 16.04 26.40
C PHE A 564 57.30 15.02 27.47
N GLN A 565 58.30 14.27 27.96
CA GLN A 565 58.23 13.34 29.09
C GLN A 565 58.12 14.09 30.42
N GLY A 566 57.41 13.47 31.36
CA GLY A 566 57.91 13.24 32.72
C GLY A 566 57.72 14.34 33.77
N LEU A 567 57.48 13.84 35.00
CA LEU A 567 57.52 14.53 36.31
C LEU A 567 56.22 15.30 36.63
N PHE A 568 55.51 15.09 37.74
CA PHE A 568 55.98 14.81 39.09
C PHE A 568 54.96 13.97 39.88
N ASN A 569 55.54 13.07 40.67
CA ASN A 569 54.89 12.21 41.65
C ASN A 569 54.33 12.96 42.87
N SER A 570 53.37 12.29 43.51
CA SER A 570 53.16 12.20 44.96
C SER A 570 52.45 13.35 45.68
N THR A 571 51.33 13.04 46.35
CA THR A 571 51.38 12.66 47.77
C THR A 571 50.07 12.08 48.30
N LYS A 572 50.22 10.93 49.00
CA LYS A 572 49.43 10.33 50.10
C LYS A 572 47.95 9.94 49.82
N ARG A 573 47.58 8.66 49.67
CA ARG A 573 47.62 7.47 50.58
C ARG A 573 46.74 7.53 51.84
N ARG A 574 45.99 6.43 52.01
CA ARG A 574 45.31 5.81 53.19
C ARG A 574 43.78 5.98 53.14
N LEU A 575 42.94 4.95 53.18
CA LEU A 575 43.04 3.58 53.71
C LEU A 575 42.26 2.55 52.85
N CYS A 576 42.78 1.32 52.79
CA CYS A 576 42.06 0.07 52.47
C CYS A 576 40.96 -0.22 53.53
N SER A 577 39.98 -1.12 53.42
CA SER A 577 39.91 -2.45 52.81
C SER A 577 38.52 -3.06 53.10
N TYR A 578 38.20 -4.15 52.38
CA TYR A 578 37.32 -5.28 52.76
C TYR A 578 35.86 -5.31 52.26
N ASP A 579 35.72 -6.16 51.24
CA ASP A 579 34.84 -7.32 51.05
C ASP A 579 33.53 -7.27 50.26
N GLU A 580 33.58 -8.09 49.21
CA GLU A 580 32.52 -8.64 48.39
C GLU A 580 31.67 -9.59 49.21
N THR A 581 30.35 -9.39 49.21
CA THR A 581 29.27 -10.40 49.19
C THR A 581 27.99 -9.74 49.68
N HIS A 582 27.18 -9.19 48.77
CA HIS A 582 25.71 -9.20 48.86
C HIS A 582 25.09 -8.40 47.72
N GLN A 583 24.00 -8.94 47.16
CA GLN A 583 23.06 -8.30 46.22
C GLN A 583 23.33 -8.41 44.71
N ILE A 584 23.57 -9.64 44.26
CA ILE A 584 22.88 -10.14 43.07
C ILE A 584 21.59 -10.80 43.56
N ARG A 585 20.47 -10.07 43.49
CA ARG A 585 19.06 -10.52 43.53
C ARG A 585 18.19 -9.28 43.73
N LEU A 586 17.71 -8.68 42.64
CA LEU A 586 16.48 -7.87 42.53
C LEU A 586 16.44 -7.19 41.15
N ALA A 587 16.30 -8.01 40.10
CA ALA A 587 15.97 -7.53 38.75
C ALA A 587 15.21 -8.60 37.96
N GLN A 588 14.26 -9.29 38.61
CA GLN A 588 13.26 -10.15 37.96
C GLN A 588 12.01 -10.21 38.86
N SER A 589 11.07 -9.27 38.66
CA SER A 589 9.62 -9.44 38.90
C SER A 589 8.93 -8.08 38.82
N ARG A 590 8.33 -7.78 37.67
CA ARG A 590 7.18 -6.85 37.53
C ARG A 590 6.60 -7.05 36.13
N VAL A 591 6.08 -8.25 35.92
CA VAL A 591 5.06 -8.58 34.93
C VAL A 591 3.94 -9.21 35.74
N ARG A 592 2.71 -8.75 35.50
CA ARG A 592 1.40 -9.13 36.06
C ARG A 592 0.82 -8.13 37.07
N ASP A 593 -0.45 -7.86 36.82
CA ASP A 593 -1.47 -7.22 37.65
C ASP A 593 -1.65 -5.70 37.53
N VAL A 594 -2.24 -5.27 36.39
CA VAL A 594 -3.37 -4.31 36.39
C VAL A 594 -4.33 -4.67 35.26
N GLN A 595 -5.24 -5.60 35.52
CA GLN A 595 -6.58 -5.62 34.92
C GLN A 595 -7.58 -5.39 36.07
N LEU A 596 -8.73 -4.78 35.74
CA LEU A 596 -9.89 -4.43 36.59
C LEU A 596 -9.89 -3.00 37.12
N THR A 597 -10.43 -2.08 36.31
CA THR A 597 -11.56 -1.19 36.69
C THR A 597 -11.99 -0.35 35.49
N GLU A 598 -12.65 -1.00 34.52
CA GLU A 598 -13.63 -0.34 33.66
C GLU A 598 -15.01 -0.66 34.24
N TYR A 599 -15.73 0.35 34.74
CA TYR A 599 -17.20 0.43 34.68
C TYR A 599 -17.65 1.80 35.20
N ASN A 600 -18.58 2.42 34.46
CA ASN A 600 -19.36 3.62 34.78
C ASN A 600 -18.75 5.01 34.54
N ARG A 601 -18.84 5.46 33.28
CA ARG A 601 -19.24 6.85 32.97
C ARG A 601 -20.34 6.83 31.91
N ASN A 602 -21.59 6.84 32.37
CA ASN A 602 -22.74 7.15 31.54
C ASN A 602 -22.99 8.66 31.51
N ALA A 603 -23.32 9.11 30.31
CA ALA A 603 -23.71 10.45 29.93
C ALA A 603 -25.01 10.92 30.60
N ALA A 604 -25.10 12.22 30.85
CA ALA A 604 -26.38 12.94 30.93
C ALA A 604 -26.16 14.39 30.51
N CYS A 605 -26.60 14.72 29.29
CA CYS A 605 -26.91 16.09 28.87
C CYS A 605 -28.31 16.47 29.41
N PRO A 606 -28.56 17.73 29.83
CA PRO A 606 -29.90 18.23 30.04
C PRO A 606 -30.38 19.07 28.83
N SER A 607 -31.51 18.70 28.24
CA SER A 607 -32.28 19.54 27.34
C SER A 607 -33.60 19.95 28.01
N GLY A 608 -33.87 21.26 27.98
CA GLY A 608 -35.16 21.87 27.64
C GLY A 608 -36.44 21.54 28.42
N ARG A 609 -36.93 22.54 29.17
CA ARG A 609 -38.36 22.85 29.43
C ARG A 609 -39.15 22.76 28.10
N ILE A 610 -40.40 22.32 27.96
CA ILE A 610 -41.61 22.17 28.78
C ILE A 610 -42.29 20.86 28.36
#